data_AF-A0A961PFH6-F1
#
_entry.id   AF-A0A961PFH6-F1
#
_cell.length_a   1.000
_cell.length_b   1.000
_cell.length_c   1.000
_cell.angle_alpha   90.00
_cell.angle_beta   90.00
_cell.angle_gamma   90.00
#
_symmetry.space_group_name_H-M   'P 1'
#
loop_
_entity.id
_entity.type
_entity.pdbx_description
1 polymer ?
#
loop_
_entity_poly.entity_id
_entity_poly.type
_entity_poly.pdbx_seq_one_letter_code
_entity_poly.pdbx_strand_id
1 'polypeptide(L)'
;MAEASGWAAARPSRLRALLPGVGLCAIVAAVADLLARLEAMAFGAPGLGGVMWALVLGILLRTIRAPDRACDDGIAFSARRLLEIAVMLFGALLSTSALLELDPLLAAGIPVVVLATIAASYGGARLLGVAPRLAALIAAGNAVCGNSAIAAARPVTGASPAEASVAIALTSVPAIAVTLALPLAAASLDLGPGHSGALAGLMVYAIPQVFGAAAPMGALSLQVGLVVKLTRVLTLGPAMMLLALLLPDGPRNGRAILSRMLPWYMLGFAALLLARTIGLFPEMLVPPVGATAHTLAMLAMAALGLQTDLSAIRRLGLRELGAVALSLTILASLSLTLLALV
;
A
#
# COMPACT_ATOMS: atom_id res chain seq x y z
N MET A 1 6.20 19.22 12.89
CA MET A 1 7.66 19.05 12.83
C MET A 1 8.09 18.48 14.17
N ALA A 2 8.49 17.20 14.21
CA ALA A 2 9.34 16.56 15.24
C ALA A 2 9.43 15.03 15.03
N GLU A 3 9.67 14.53 13.81
CA GLU A 3 9.82 13.06 13.61
C GLU A 3 10.81 12.66 12.50
N ALA A 4 11.66 13.57 12.04
CA ALA A 4 12.74 13.24 11.12
C ALA A 4 14.07 13.34 11.86
N SER A 5 14.82 12.22 11.89
CA SER A 5 16.26 12.06 12.29
C SER A 5 16.65 11.45 13.65
N GLY A 6 15.74 10.86 14.43
CA GLY A 6 16.08 10.27 15.75
C GLY A 6 16.66 8.84 15.80
N TRP A 7 17.09 8.23 14.68
CA TRP A 7 17.44 6.79 14.64
C TRP A 7 18.93 6.47 14.53
N ALA A 8 19.80 7.46 14.26
CA ALA A 8 21.23 7.22 14.00
C ALA A 8 22.08 6.86 15.25
N ALA A 9 21.47 6.69 16.43
CA ALA A 9 22.15 6.21 17.63
C ALA A 9 21.19 5.44 18.54
N ALA A 10 20.94 4.15 18.25
CA ALA A 10 20.07 3.31 19.07
C ALA A 10 20.78 2.91 20.39
N ARG A 11 20.30 3.43 21.51
CA ARG A 11 20.70 2.98 22.87
C ARG A 11 20.19 1.55 23.13
N PRO A 12 20.91 0.69 23.87
CA PRO A 12 20.53 -0.70 24.12
C PRO A 12 19.16 -0.89 24.82
N SER A 13 18.64 0.14 25.49
CA SER A 13 17.29 0.13 26.08
C SER A 13 16.16 0.16 25.04
N ARG A 14 16.38 0.74 23.86
CA ARG A 14 15.36 0.79 22.79
C ARG A 14 15.22 -0.54 22.05
N LEU A 15 16.31 -1.27 21.83
CA LEU A 15 16.26 -2.58 21.17
C LEU A 15 15.45 -3.59 21.99
N ARG A 16 15.62 -3.57 23.32
CA ARG A 16 14.84 -4.43 24.23
C ARG A 16 13.34 -4.13 24.20
N ALA A 17 12.94 -2.88 23.96
CA ALA A 17 11.55 -2.48 23.84
C ALA A 17 10.88 -2.96 22.53
N LEU A 18 11.67 -3.22 21.48
CA LEU A 18 11.13 -3.72 20.20
C LEU A 18 10.91 -5.24 20.20
N LEU A 19 11.68 -5.98 21.01
CA LEU A 19 11.71 -7.45 20.98
C LEU A 19 10.33 -8.10 21.15
N PRO A 20 9.45 -7.68 22.08
CA PRO A 20 8.15 -8.34 22.26
C PRO A 20 7.28 -8.25 21.00
N GLY A 21 7.18 -7.05 20.41
CA GLY A 21 6.36 -6.84 19.22
C GLY A 21 6.94 -7.48 17.96
N VAL A 22 8.26 -7.37 17.74
CA VAL A 22 8.92 -8.05 16.62
C VAL A 22 8.81 -9.57 16.75
N GLY A 23 8.97 -10.10 17.97
CA GLY A 23 8.79 -11.52 18.27
C GLY A 23 7.37 -11.99 17.98
N LEU A 24 6.36 -11.22 18.36
CA LEU A 24 4.97 -11.53 18.01
C LEU A 24 4.75 -11.56 16.49
N CYS A 25 5.25 -10.55 15.76
CA CYS A 25 5.18 -10.54 14.30
C CYS A 25 5.90 -11.74 13.68
N ALA A 26 7.04 -12.16 14.24
CA ALA A 26 7.78 -13.33 13.79
C ALA A 26 7.02 -14.64 14.02
N ILE A 27 6.35 -14.79 15.15
CA ILE A 27 5.49 -15.96 15.43
C ILE A 27 4.34 -16.00 14.41
N VAL A 28 3.64 -14.88 14.22
CA VAL A 28 2.54 -14.81 13.24
C VAL A 28 3.04 -15.12 11.83
N ALA A 29 4.18 -14.56 11.42
CA ALA A 29 4.79 -14.82 10.11
C ALA A 29 5.23 -16.29 9.94
N ALA A 30 5.78 -16.91 10.98
CA ALA A 30 6.18 -18.33 10.94
C ALA A 30 4.96 -19.26 10.80
N VAL A 31 3.88 -18.98 11.54
CA VAL A 31 2.62 -19.72 11.40
C VAL A 31 2.03 -19.50 10.01
N ALA A 32 2.08 -18.28 9.47
CA ALA A 32 1.63 -17.97 8.11
C ALA A 32 2.42 -18.73 7.03
N ASP A 33 3.75 -18.80 7.16
CA ASP A 33 4.60 -19.56 6.23
C ASP A 33 4.28 -21.06 6.28
N LEU A 34 4.05 -21.61 7.49
CA LEU A 34 3.61 -23.00 7.64
C LEU A 34 2.27 -23.26 6.96
N LEU A 35 1.27 -22.39 7.18
CA LEU A 35 -0.05 -22.52 6.53
C LEU A 35 0.07 -22.44 5.01
N ALA A 36 0.88 -21.53 4.48
CA ALA A 36 1.10 -21.42 3.04
C ALA A 36 1.74 -22.68 2.44
N ARG A 37 2.67 -23.33 3.15
CA ARG A 37 3.25 -24.62 2.74
C ARG A 37 2.23 -25.74 2.77
N LEU A 38 1.40 -25.80 3.82
CA LEU A 38 0.33 -26.80 3.95
C LEU A 38 -0.71 -26.65 2.83
N GLU A 39 -1.08 -25.42 2.49
CA GLU A 39 -1.97 -25.09 1.37
C GLU A 39 -1.37 -25.55 0.03
N ALA A 40 -0.10 -25.22 -0.23
CA ALA A 40 0.58 -25.65 -1.46
C ALA A 40 0.65 -27.17 -1.60
N MET A 41 0.85 -27.90 -0.49
CA MET A 41 0.83 -29.37 -0.49
C MET A 41 -0.58 -29.95 -0.68
N ALA A 42 -1.61 -29.33 -0.11
CA ALA A 42 -2.98 -29.82 -0.16
C ALA A 42 -3.65 -29.58 -1.53
N PHE A 43 -3.41 -28.42 -2.15
CA PHE A 43 -4.09 -28.01 -3.38
C PHE A 43 -3.23 -28.12 -4.63
N GLY A 44 -1.93 -28.48 -4.50
CA GLY A 44 -1.01 -28.61 -5.63
C GLY A 44 -0.65 -27.29 -6.31
N ALA A 45 -1.09 -26.16 -5.76
CA ALA A 45 -0.84 -24.81 -6.27
C ALA A 45 -0.65 -23.85 -5.09
N PRO A 46 0.17 -22.79 -5.23
CA PRO A 46 0.27 -21.73 -4.24
C PRO A 46 -1.08 -20.99 -4.16
N GLY A 47 -1.79 -21.13 -3.04
CA GLY A 47 -3.05 -20.42 -2.80
C GLY A 47 -2.81 -18.99 -2.30
N LEU A 48 -3.26 -18.65 -1.08
CA LEU A 48 -3.13 -17.28 -0.54
C LEU A 48 -1.67 -16.82 -0.35
N GLY A 49 -0.73 -17.75 -0.14
CA GLY A 49 0.68 -17.45 0.07
C GLY A 49 0.99 -16.84 1.44
N GLY A 50 2.25 -16.90 1.86
CA GLY A 50 2.67 -16.56 3.24
C GLY A 50 2.39 -15.10 3.63
N VAL A 51 2.56 -14.16 2.70
CA VAL A 51 2.33 -12.72 2.94
C VAL A 51 0.86 -12.43 3.24
N MET A 52 -0.08 -13.06 2.51
CA MET A 52 -1.50 -12.88 2.74
C MET A 52 -1.95 -13.57 4.03
N TRP A 53 -1.47 -14.80 4.28
CA TRP A 53 -1.73 -15.50 5.54
C TRP A 53 -1.25 -14.68 6.75
N ALA A 54 -0.08 -14.03 6.66
CA ALA A 54 0.43 -13.18 7.73
C ALA A 54 -0.51 -12.01 8.03
N LEU A 55 -1.04 -11.36 6.99
CA LEU A 55 -2.04 -10.30 7.13
C LEU A 55 -3.32 -10.82 7.81
N VAL A 56 -3.89 -11.91 7.30
CA VAL A 56 -5.14 -12.50 7.82
C VAL A 56 -4.99 -12.92 9.27
N LEU A 57 -3.91 -13.65 9.61
CA LEU A 57 -3.64 -14.07 10.98
C LEU A 57 -3.41 -12.89 11.92
N GLY A 58 -2.71 -11.83 11.46
CA GLY A 58 -2.52 -10.61 12.23
C GLY A 58 -3.86 -9.94 12.57
N ILE A 59 -4.76 -9.81 11.59
CA ILE A 59 -6.11 -9.24 11.79
C ILE A 59 -6.93 -10.12 12.73
N LEU A 60 -6.92 -11.44 12.53
CA LEU A 60 -7.65 -12.39 13.35
C LEU A 60 -7.20 -12.31 14.81
N LEU A 61 -5.88 -12.33 15.04
CA LEU A 61 -5.30 -12.22 16.37
C LEU A 61 -5.69 -10.89 17.02
N ARG A 62 -5.56 -9.77 16.31
CA ARG A 62 -5.98 -8.44 16.79
C ARG A 62 -7.47 -8.37 17.14
N THR A 63 -8.31 -9.06 16.38
CA THR A 63 -9.76 -9.08 16.59
C THR A 63 -10.15 -9.94 17.79
N ILE A 64 -9.47 -11.07 18.01
CA ILE A 64 -9.72 -11.96 19.16
C ILE A 64 -9.17 -11.32 20.45
N ARG A 65 -7.96 -10.76 20.39
CA ARG A 65 -7.29 -10.17 21.55
C ARG A 65 -6.34 -9.05 21.13
N ALA A 66 -6.53 -7.87 21.70
CA ALA A 66 -5.56 -6.78 21.56
C ALA A 66 -4.20 -7.22 22.13
N PRO A 67 -3.09 -7.08 21.36
CA PRO A 67 -1.75 -7.33 21.87
C PRO A 67 -1.46 -6.48 23.11
N ASP A 68 -0.60 -6.99 23.99
CA ASP A 68 -0.15 -6.23 25.16
C ASP A 68 0.59 -4.97 24.71
N ARG A 69 0.48 -3.87 25.48
CA ARG A 69 1.14 -2.59 25.16
C ARG A 69 2.65 -2.70 25.00
N ALA A 70 3.28 -3.70 25.61
CA ALA A 70 4.70 -3.99 25.44
C ALA A 70 5.08 -4.38 23.99
N CYS A 71 4.12 -4.80 23.18
CA CYS A 71 4.32 -5.16 21.78
C CYS A 71 4.16 -3.97 20.82
N ASP A 72 3.56 -2.85 21.24
CA ASP A 72 3.15 -1.76 20.35
C ASP A 72 4.33 -1.20 19.54
N ASP A 73 5.46 -0.90 20.19
CA ASP A 73 6.64 -0.34 19.53
C ASP A 73 7.24 -1.31 18.49
N GLY A 74 7.30 -2.61 18.81
CA GLY A 74 7.84 -3.63 17.91
C GLY A 74 6.91 -3.92 16.73
N ILE A 75 5.59 -3.88 16.93
CA ILE A 75 4.60 -3.97 15.86
C ILE A 75 4.69 -2.73 14.96
N ALA A 76 4.76 -1.52 15.54
CA ALA A 76 4.94 -0.28 14.79
C ALA A 76 6.23 -0.26 13.97
N PHE A 77 7.33 -0.74 14.55
CA PHE A 77 8.60 -0.91 13.85
C PHE A 77 8.48 -1.90 12.69
N SER A 78 7.85 -3.06 12.90
CA SER A 78 7.70 -4.09 11.86
C SER A 78 6.81 -3.62 10.70
N ALA A 79 5.66 -2.98 11.01
CA ALA A 79 4.73 -2.48 10.00
C ALA A 79 5.32 -1.35 9.14
N ARG A 80 6.31 -0.62 9.66
CA ARG A 80 6.95 0.50 8.95
C ARG A 80 8.34 0.16 8.45
N ARG A 81 9.32 -0.07 9.32
CA ARG A 81 10.74 -0.14 8.93
C ARG A 81 11.10 -1.41 8.18
N LEU A 82 10.64 -2.57 8.67
CA LEU A 82 10.89 -3.82 7.95
C LEU A 82 10.22 -3.80 6.58
N LEU A 83 9.06 -3.15 6.49
CA LEU A 83 8.35 -2.93 5.25
C LEU A 83 9.09 -2.02 4.28
N GLU A 84 9.56 -0.86 4.74
CA GLU A 84 10.36 0.07 3.94
C GLU A 84 11.60 -0.66 3.37
N ILE A 85 12.28 -1.49 4.17
CA ILE A 85 13.42 -2.29 3.72
C ILE A 85 12.98 -3.36 2.71
N ALA A 86 11.90 -4.10 2.97
CA ALA A 86 11.38 -5.11 2.04
C ALA A 86 11.12 -4.49 0.67
N VAL A 87 10.34 -3.40 0.64
CA VAL A 87 10.03 -2.63 -0.57
C VAL A 87 11.31 -2.23 -1.28
N MET A 88 12.27 -1.63 -0.59
CA MET A 88 13.55 -1.27 -1.19
C MET A 88 14.22 -2.47 -1.88
N LEU A 89 14.37 -3.59 -1.18
CA LEU A 89 15.04 -4.79 -1.68
C LEU A 89 14.35 -5.35 -2.93
N PHE A 90 13.02 -5.26 -3.03
CA PHE A 90 12.29 -5.69 -4.22
C PHE A 90 12.69 -4.94 -5.50
N GLY A 91 13.29 -3.75 -5.39
CA GLY A 91 13.89 -3.07 -6.55
C GLY A 91 14.98 -3.91 -7.22
N ALA A 92 15.76 -4.66 -6.44
CA ALA A 92 16.78 -5.57 -6.98
C ALA A 92 16.20 -6.83 -7.64
N LEU A 93 14.92 -7.15 -7.37
CA LEU A 93 14.24 -8.31 -7.94
C LEU A 93 13.52 -8.01 -9.26
N LEU A 94 13.27 -6.74 -9.59
CA LEU A 94 12.63 -6.37 -10.84
C LEU A 94 13.65 -6.35 -11.97
N SER A 95 13.38 -7.10 -13.04
CA SER A 95 14.08 -6.96 -14.31
C SER A 95 13.45 -5.85 -15.15
N THR A 96 14.25 -5.19 -15.98
CA THR A 96 13.74 -4.14 -16.88
C THR A 96 12.96 -4.65 -18.07
N SER A 97 13.05 -5.93 -18.39
CA SER A 97 12.15 -6.57 -19.35
C SER A 97 10.67 -6.34 -18.96
N ALA A 98 10.34 -6.49 -17.67
CA ALA A 98 8.98 -6.25 -17.16
C ALA A 98 8.52 -4.79 -17.26
N LEU A 99 9.46 -3.84 -17.27
CA LEU A 99 9.19 -2.41 -17.47
C LEU A 99 9.00 -2.05 -18.96
N LEU A 100 9.72 -2.75 -19.85
CA LEU A 100 9.64 -2.55 -21.30
C LEU A 100 8.41 -3.22 -21.92
N GLU A 101 7.88 -4.26 -21.28
CA GLU A 101 6.63 -4.93 -21.67
C GLU A 101 5.37 -4.17 -21.18
N LEU A 102 5.54 -3.12 -20.39
CA LEU A 102 4.42 -2.32 -19.90
C LEU A 102 3.88 -1.45 -21.04
N ASP A 103 2.62 -1.66 -21.38
CA ASP A 103 1.99 -0.94 -22.47
C ASP A 103 2.06 0.59 -22.26
N PRO A 104 2.51 1.38 -23.24
CA PRO A 104 2.62 2.84 -23.11
C PRO A 104 1.29 3.52 -22.76
N LEU A 105 0.16 3.01 -23.27
CA LEU A 105 -1.18 3.49 -22.95
C LEU A 105 -1.54 3.17 -21.49
N LEU A 106 -1.17 2.00 -20.97
CA LEU A 106 -1.32 1.69 -19.54
C LEU A 106 -0.50 2.67 -18.69
N ALA A 107 0.77 2.89 -19.04
CA ALA A 107 1.66 3.80 -18.31
C ALA A 107 1.14 5.26 -18.30
N ALA A 108 0.67 5.77 -19.45
CA ALA A 108 0.12 7.11 -19.59
C ALA A 108 -1.29 7.24 -18.98
N GLY A 109 -2.08 6.16 -18.97
CA GLY A 109 -3.43 6.11 -18.42
C GLY A 109 -3.46 6.15 -16.89
N ILE A 110 -2.43 5.64 -16.21
CA ILE A 110 -2.37 5.63 -14.73
C ILE A 110 -2.53 7.04 -14.13
N PRO A 111 -1.77 8.08 -14.53
CA PRO A 111 -2.01 9.45 -14.09
C PRO A 111 -3.44 9.94 -14.33
N VAL A 112 -4.02 9.60 -15.49
CA VAL A 112 -5.38 10.01 -15.84
C VAL A 112 -6.41 9.37 -14.90
N VAL A 113 -6.29 8.07 -14.65
CA VAL A 113 -7.13 7.35 -13.69
C VAL A 113 -7.02 7.99 -12.30
N VAL A 114 -5.81 8.26 -11.81
CA VAL A 114 -5.62 8.89 -10.50
C VAL A 114 -6.30 10.26 -10.41
N LEU A 115 -6.06 11.14 -11.38
CA LEU A 115 -6.61 12.50 -11.37
C LEU A 115 -8.14 12.48 -11.52
N ALA A 116 -8.67 11.64 -12.42
CA ALA A 116 -10.11 11.45 -12.59
C ALA A 116 -10.77 10.88 -11.33
N THR A 117 -10.15 9.88 -10.69
CA THR A 117 -10.63 9.33 -9.42
C THR A 117 -10.66 10.41 -8.34
N ILE A 118 -9.62 11.26 -8.22
CA ILE A 118 -9.61 12.34 -7.23
C ILE A 118 -10.78 13.31 -7.46
N ALA A 119 -10.93 13.81 -8.69
CA ALA A 119 -11.97 14.79 -9.02
C ALA A 119 -13.38 14.21 -8.79
N ALA A 120 -13.65 13.02 -9.32
CA ALA A 120 -14.95 12.37 -9.21
C ALA A 120 -15.25 11.94 -7.76
N SER A 121 -14.27 11.41 -7.03
CA SER A 121 -14.44 11.00 -5.62
C SER A 121 -14.67 12.21 -4.72
N TYR A 122 -13.96 13.32 -4.94
CA TYR A 122 -14.19 14.56 -4.19
C TYR A 122 -15.60 15.08 -4.44
N GLY A 123 -16.01 15.20 -5.72
CA GLY A 123 -17.37 15.62 -6.08
C GLY A 123 -18.44 14.72 -5.47
N GLY A 124 -18.28 13.40 -5.60
CA GLY A 124 -19.19 12.40 -5.03
C GLY A 124 -19.30 12.49 -3.51
N ALA A 125 -18.17 12.60 -2.80
CA ALA A 125 -18.16 12.78 -1.35
C ALA A 125 -18.85 14.08 -0.91
N ARG A 126 -18.69 15.17 -1.67
CA ARG A 126 -19.39 16.44 -1.41
C ARG A 126 -20.90 16.32 -1.61
N LEU A 127 -21.36 15.59 -2.63
CA LEU A 127 -22.78 15.31 -2.85
C LEU A 127 -23.40 14.50 -1.72
N LEU A 128 -22.62 13.58 -1.11
CA LEU A 128 -23.02 12.83 0.08
C LEU A 128 -23.00 13.66 1.38
N GLY A 129 -22.63 14.94 1.31
CA GLY A 129 -22.59 15.85 2.44
C GLY A 129 -21.34 15.73 3.33
N VAL A 130 -20.27 15.06 2.87
CA VAL A 130 -19.00 14.98 3.59
C VAL A 130 -18.30 16.34 3.57
N ALA A 131 -17.73 16.76 4.70
CA ALA A 131 -17.04 18.04 4.82
C ALA A 131 -15.90 18.18 3.78
N PRO A 132 -15.67 19.36 3.19
CA PRO A 132 -14.73 19.53 2.07
C PRO A 132 -13.33 18.99 2.33
N ARG A 133 -12.77 19.27 3.51
CA ARG A 133 -11.42 18.82 3.88
C ARG A 133 -11.34 17.30 3.99
N LEU A 134 -12.29 16.68 4.69
CA LEU A 134 -12.36 15.22 4.82
C LEU A 134 -12.62 14.54 3.47
N ALA A 135 -13.51 15.09 2.63
CA ALA A 135 -13.78 14.59 1.28
C ALA A 135 -12.51 14.58 0.42
N ALA A 136 -11.71 15.65 0.50
CA ALA A 136 -10.42 15.75 -0.21
C ALA A 136 -9.40 14.72 0.30
N LEU A 137 -9.33 14.49 1.62
CA LEU A 137 -8.47 13.46 2.19
C LEU A 137 -8.88 12.05 1.76
N ILE A 138 -10.17 11.73 1.73
CA ILE A 138 -10.70 10.44 1.27
C ILE A 138 -10.35 10.23 -0.21
N ALA A 139 -10.61 11.24 -1.05
CA ALA A 139 -10.31 11.19 -2.48
C ALA A 139 -8.81 10.97 -2.74
N ALA A 140 -7.94 11.70 -2.03
CA ALA A 140 -6.49 11.54 -2.14
C ALA A 140 -6.01 10.16 -1.67
N GLY A 141 -6.51 9.72 -0.52
CA GLY A 141 -6.15 8.44 0.09
C GLY A 141 -6.50 7.26 -0.82
N ASN A 142 -7.72 7.23 -1.35
CA ASN A 142 -8.17 6.14 -2.23
C ASN A 142 -7.46 6.16 -3.59
N ALA A 143 -7.28 7.33 -4.19
CA ALA A 143 -6.75 7.41 -5.55
C ALA A 143 -5.25 7.12 -5.67
N VAL A 144 -4.46 7.30 -4.60
CA VAL A 144 -2.99 7.24 -4.69
C VAL A 144 -2.39 6.10 -3.85
N CYS A 145 -2.16 6.32 -2.56
CA CYS A 145 -1.43 5.38 -1.71
C CYS A 145 -1.91 5.31 -0.25
N GLY A 146 -3.18 5.64 -0.01
CA GLY A 146 -3.78 5.62 1.32
C GLY A 146 -3.12 6.64 2.24
N ASN A 147 -2.48 6.14 3.30
CA ASN A 147 -1.96 6.95 4.41
C ASN A 147 -0.94 8.00 3.98
N SER A 148 -0.02 7.67 3.06
CA SER A 148 0.99 8.64 2.60
C SER A 148 0.35 9.77 1.80
N ALA A 149 -0.69 9.48 1.02
CA ALA A 149 -1.43 10.49 0.28
C ALA A 149 -2.28 11.37 1.21
N ILE A 150 -2.88 10.80 2.27
CA ILE A 150 -3.59 11.58 3.29
C ILE A 150 -2.62 12.51 4.04
N ALA A 151 -1.43 12.02 4.41
CA ALA A 151 -0.41 12.83 5.05
C ALA A 151 0.08 13.97 4.16
N ALA A 152 0.21 13.71 2.85
CA ALA A 152 0.55 14.69 1.82
C ALA A 152 -0.56 15.73 1.60
N ALA A 153 -1.81 15.28 1.56
CA ALA A 153 -2.97 16.13 1.32
C ALA A 153 -3.32 17.01 2.53
N ARG A 154 -3.08 16.56 3.77
CA ARG A 154 -3.41 17.31 4.98
C ARG A 154 -2.92 18.78 4.99
N PRO A 155 -1.62 19.09 4.75
CA PRO A 155 -1.16 20.48 4.67
C PRO A 155 -1.74 21.24 3.46
N VAL A 156 -2.11 20.54 2.39
CA VAL A 156 -2.77 21.12 1.20
C VAL A 156 -4.24 21.44 1.47
N THR A 157 -4.92 20.67 2.32
CA THR A 157 -6.35 20.88 2.61
C THR A 157 -6.59 21.73 3.86
N GLY A 158 -5.55 21.97 4.65
CA GLY A 158 -5.68 22.58 5.98
C GLY A 158 -6.46 21.69 6.96
N ALA A 159 -6.54 20.38 6.70
CA ALA A 159 -7.24 19.45 7.56
C ALA A 159 -6.54 19.28 8.91
N SER A 160 -7.34 19.15 9.96
CA SER A 160 -6.86 18.86 11.31
C SER A 160 -6.23 17.46 11.39
N PRO A 161 -5.36 17.22 12.39
CA PRO A 161 -4.86 15.86 12.66
C PRO A 161 -5.99 14.85 12.90
N ALA A 162 -7.09 15.27 13.53
CA ALA A 162 -8.25 14.42 13.78
C ALA A 162 -8.94 13.98 12.47
N GLU A 163 -9.18 14.91 11.54
CA GLU A 163 -9.73 14.59 10.21
C GLU A 163 -8.80 13.65 9.42
N ALA A 164 -7.49 13.83 9.52
CA ALA A 164 -6.52 12.93 8.90
C ALA A 164 -6.57 11.52 9.50
N SER A 165 -6.68 11.39 10.82
CA SER A 165 -6.86 10.10 11.47
C SER A 165 -8.16 9.41 11.06
N VAL A 166 -9.25 10.17 10.93
CA VAL A 166 -10.54 9.65 10.42
C VAL A 166 -10.40 9.14 8.99
N ALA A 167 -9.76 9.91 8.10
CA ALA A 167 -9.50 9.47 6.73
C ALA A 167 -8.61 8.21 6.66
N ILE A 168 -7.59 8.11 7.51
CA ILE A 168 -6.73 6.92 7.61
C ILE A 168 -7.56 5.71 8.04
N ALA A 169 -8.40 5.84 9.06
CA ALA A 169 -9.27 4.76 9.52
C ALA A 169 -10.26 4.32 8.43
N LEU A 170 -10.89 5.28 7.75
CA LEU A 170 -11.83 5.05 6.65
C LEU A 170 -11.21 4.31 5.46
N THR A 171 -9.93 4.53 5.18
CA THR A 171 -9.25 3.93 4.02
C THR A 171 -8.54 2.62 4.35
N SER A 172 -8.12 2.41 5.59
CA SER A 172 -7.31 1.25 5.97
C SER A 172 -8.06 -0.09 5.87
N VAL A 173 -9.33 -0.14 6.29
CA VAL A 173 -10.07 -1.41 6.25
C VAL A 173 -10.52 -1.79 4.85
N PRO A 174 -11.11 -0.88 4.04
CA PRO A 174 -11.43 -1.20 2.66
C PRO A 174 -10.19 -1.59 1.85
N ALA A 175 -9.01 -1.03 2.16
CA ALA A 175 -7.75 -1.46 1.54
C ALA A 175 -7.45 -2.95 1.79
N ILE A 176 -7.67 -3.44 3.01
CA ILE A 176 -7.50 -4.85 3.35
C ILE A 176 -8.53 -5.71 2.61
N ALA A 177 -9.80 -5.28 2.60
CA ALA A 177 -10.85 -5.99 1.87
C ALA A 177 -10.53 -6.10 0.37
N VAL A 178 -10.09 -5.01 -0.26
CA VAL A 178 -9.62 -5.00 -1.66
C VAL A 178 -8.43 -5.94 -1.85
N THR A 179 -7.45 -5.91 -0.95
CA THR A 179 -6.27 -6.78 -1.02
C THR A 179 -6.65 -8.27 -1.01
N LEU A 180 -7.60 -8.66 -0.15
CA LEU A 180 -8.07 -10.04 -0.03
C LEU A 180 -8.98 -10.45 -1.19
N ALA A 181 -9.80 -9.52 -1.71
CA ALA A 181 -10.75 -9.81 -2.78
C ALA A 181 -10.11 -9.85 -4.17
N LEU A 182 -9.02 -9.11 -4.39
CA LEU A 182 -8.43 -8.94 -5.72
C LEU A 182 -7.98 -10.23 -6.42
N PRO A 183 -7.30 -11.19 -5.76
CA PRO A 183 -6.93 -12.45 -6.41
C PRO A 183 -8.16 -13.20 -6.94
N LEU A 184 -9.23 -13.25 -6.13
CA LEU A 184 -10.48 -13.89 -6.51
C LEU A 184 -11.21 -13.13 -7.63
N ALA A 185 -11.23 -11.79 -7.54
CA ALA A 185 -11.83 -10.96 -8.57
C ALA A 185 -11.11 -11.11 -9.91
N ALA A 186 -9.77 -11.11 -9.90
CA ALA A 186 -8.98 -11.27 -11.11
C ALA A 186 -9.16 -12.66 -11.75
N ALA A 187 -9.22 -13.72 -10.93
CA ALA A 187 -9.55 -15.06 -11.41
C ALA A 187 -10.98 -15.14 -11.98
N SER A 188 -11.96 -14.50 -11.34
CA SER A 188 -13.36 -14.50 -11.82
C SER A 188 -13.57 -13.73 -13.11
N LEU A 189 -12.69 -12.77 -13.40
CA LEU A 189 -12.69 -11.95 -14.61
C LEU A 189 -11.78 -12.54 -15.71
N ASP A 190 -11.16 -13.70 -15.47
CA ASP A 190 -10.22 -14.37 -16.37
C ASP A 190 -9.07 -13.44 -16.84
N LEU A 191 -8.57 -12.61 -15.92
CA LEU A 191 -7.52 -11.64 -16.25
C LEU A 191 -6.16 -12.34 -16.38
N GLY A 192 -5.53 -12.20 -17.54
CA GLY A 192 -4.14 -12.63 -17.73
C GLY A 192 -3.17 -11.97 -16.74
N PRO A 193 -1.98 -12.56 -16.48
CA PRO A 193 -1.08 -12.12 -15.39
C PRO A 193 -0.68 -10.64 -15.44
N GLY A 194 -0.46 -10.07 -16.62
CA GLY A 194 -0.17 -8.64 -16.77
C GLY A 194 -1.32 -7.74 -16.27
N HIS A 195 -2.55 -8.00 -16.73
CA HIS A 195 -3.75 -7.26 -16.30
C HIS A 195 -4.10 -7.49 -14.84
N SER A 196 -3.95 -8.72 -14.38
CA SER A 196 -4.04 -9.13 -12.99
C SER A 196 -3.11 -8.29 -12.09
N GLY A 197 -1.84 -8.18 -12.45
CA GLY A 197 -0.87 -7.33 -11.76
C GLY A 197 -1.22 -5.85 -11.82
N ALA A 198 -1.55 -5.35 -13.01
CA ALA A 198 -1.91 -3.96 -13.21
C ALA A 198 -3.13 -3.55 -12.37
N LEU A 199 -4.16 -4.39 -12.33
CA LEU A 199 -5.34 -4.17 -11.49
C LEU A 199 -4.96 -4.12 -10.00
N ALA A 200 -4.09 -5.01 -9.53
CA ALA A 200 -3.60 -4.97 -8.16
C ALA A 200 -2.84 -3.65 -7.86
N GLY A 201 -1.97 -3.21 -8.76
CA GLY A 201 -1.28 -1.92 -8.65
C GLY A 201 -2.22 -0.70 -8.65
N LEU A 202 -3.29 -0.76 -9.45
CA LEU A 202 -4.31 0.29 -9.58
C LEU A 202 -5.27 0.36 -8.39
N MET A 203 -5.62 -0.78 -7.79
CA MET A 203 -6.66 -0.86 -6.76
C MET A 203 -6.10 -0.82 -5.33
N VAL A 204 -4.96 -1.47 -5.10
CA VAL A 204 -4.42 -1.60 -3.76
C VAL A 204 -3.79 -0.30 -3.28
N TYR A 205 -3.84 -0.05 -1.98
CA TYR A 205 -3.48 1.24 -1.36
C TYR A 205 -2.00 1.33 -1.02
N ALA A 206 -1.38 0.26 -0.55
CA ALA A 206 0.04 0.28 -0.20
C ALA A 206 0.82 -0.79 -0.97
N ILE A 207 2.09 -0.52 -1.25
CA ILE A 207 3.01 -1.49 -1.87
C ILE A 207 2.98 -2.88 -1.22
N PRO A 208 2.95 -3.03 0.11
CA PRO A 208 2.95 -4.35 0.74
C PRO A 208 1.67 -5.14 0.49
N GLN A 209 0.56 -4.42 0.38
CA GLN A 209 -0.71 -5.01 0.04
C GLN A 209 -0.69 -5.43 -1.43
N VAL A 210 0.03 -4.72 -2.31
CA VAL A 210 0.26 -5.17 -3.70
C VAL A 210 1.02 -6.49 -3.68
N PHE A 211 2.00 -6.67 -2.80
CA PHE A 211 2.63 -7.99 -2.58
C PHE A 211 1.60 -9.04 -2.16
N GLY A 212 0.79 -8.74 -1.15
CA GLY A 212 -0.25 -9.66 -0.68
C GLY A 212 -1.22 -10.07 -1.78
N ALA A 213 -1.72 -9.11 -2.57
CA ALA A 213 -2.68 -9.37 -3.63
C ALA A 213 -2.06 -10.01 -4.88
N ALA A 214 -0.93 -9.50 -5.36
CA ALA A 214 -0.38 -9.90 -6.66
C ALA A 214 0.52 -11.13 -6.59
N ALA A 215 1.12 -11.47 -5.44
CA ALA A 215 1.98 -12.65 -5.34
C ALA A 215 1.26 -13.98 -5.62
N PRO A 216 0.02 -14.22 -5.11
CA PRO A 216 -0.79 -15.38 -5.50
C PRO A 216 -1.08 -15.46 -7.01
N MET A 217 -1.10 -14.31 -7.67
CA MET A 217 -1.42 -14.17 -9.10
C MET A 217 -0.19 -14.37 -10.00
N GLY A 218 0.97 -14.70 -9.41
CA GLY A 218 2.20 -15.03 -10.13
C GLY A 218 3.25 -13.90 -10.16
N ALA A 219 4.48 -14.28 -10.53
CA ALA A 219 5.63 -13.37 -10.51
C ALA A 219 5.47 -12.17 -11.45
N LEU A 220 4.90 -12.37 -12.65
CA LEU A 220 4.63 -11.28 -13.59
C LEU A 220 3.59 -10.30 -13.03
N SER A 221 2.50 -10.81 -12.46
CA SER A 221 1.48 -9.98 -11.79
C SER A 221 2.09 -9.12 -10.69
N LEU A 222 2.99 -9.71 -9.90
CA LEU A 222 3.69 -8.99 -8.85
C LEU A 222 4.59 -7.87 -9.42
N GLN A 223 5.41 -8.17 -10.43
CA GLN A 223 6.29 -7.18 -11.05
C GLN A 223 5.50 -6.01 -11.64
N VAL A 224 4.50 -6.32 -12.48
CA VAL A 224 3.63 -5.30 -13.11
C VAL A 224 2.90 -4.48 -12.06
N GLY A 225 2.32 -5.14 -11.04
CA GLY A 225 1.59 -4.45 -9.98
C GLY A 225 2.45 -3.48 -9.18
N LEU A 226 3.71 -3.82 -8.91
CA LEU A 226 4.64 -2.93 -8.22
C LEU A 226 5.01 -1.73 -9.08
N VAL A 227 5.27 -1.92 -10.37
CA VAL A 227 5.56 -0.81 -11.28
C VAL A 227 4.36 0.12 -11.39
N VAL A 228 3.17 -0.41 -11.67
CA VAL A 228 1.92 0.36 -11.75
C VAL A 228 1.68 1.14 -10.45
N LYS A 229 1.93 0.49 -9.29
CA LYS A 229 1.79 1.15 -8.00
C LYS A 229 2.76 2.30 -7.82
N LEU A 230 4.02 2.13 -8.21
CA LEU A 230 5.02 3.19 -8.12
C LEU A 230 4.69 4.34 -9.07
N THR A 231 4.21 4.07 -10.28
CA THR A 231 3.70 5.09 -11.19
C THR A 231 2.59 5.92 -10.53
N ARG A 232 1.64 5.28 -9.83
CA ARG A 232 0.61 6.00 -9.03
C ARG A 232 1.22 6.84 -7.91
N VAL A 233 2.27 6.38 -7.24
CA VAL A 233 2.92 7.21 -6.21
C VAL A 233 3.60 8.42 -6.86
N LEU A 234 4.21 8.26 -8.02
CA LEU A 234 4.86 9.37 -8.74
C LEU A 234 3.85 10.44 -9.18
N THR A 235 2.57 10.10 -9.34
CA THR A 235 1.50 11.05 -9.64
C THR A 235 1.03 11.87 -8.42
N LEU A 236 1.64 11.67 -7.25
CA LEU A 236 1.32 12.42 -6.03
C LEU A 236 1.48 13.93 -6.22
N GLY A 237 2.53 14.38 -6.91
CA GLY A 237 2.75 15.82 -7.18
C GLY A 237 1.59 16.47 -7.94
N PRO A 238 1.25 15.98 -9.15
CA PRO A 238 0.07 16.40 -9.89
C PRO A 238 -1.25 16.25 -9.11
N ALA A 239 -1.41 15.17 -8.36
CA ALA A 239 -2.60 14.93 -7.53
C ALA A 239 -2.78 16.01 -6.46
N MET A 240 -1.71 16.42 -5.78
CA MET A 240 -1.78 17.49 -4.79
C MET A 240 -2.08 18.85 -5.43
N MET A 241 -1.58 19.10 -6.63
CA MET A 241 -1.93 20.30 -7.39
C MET A 241 -3.42 20.33 -7.75
N LEU A 242 -3.96 19.22 -8.25
CA LEU A 242 -5.39 19.11 -8.56
C LEU A 242 -6.25 19.34 -7.30
N LEU A 243 -5.90 18.72 -6.17
CA LEU A 243 -6.61 18.95 -4.90
C LEU A 243 -6.58 20.42 -4.50
N ALA A 244 -5.44 21.11 -4.62
CA ALA A 244 -5.36 22.53 -4.30
C ALA A 244 -6.30 23.39 -5.16
N LEU A 245 -6.56 22.99 -6.42
CA LEU A 245 -7.52 23.65 -7.31
C LEU A 245 -8.99 23.33 -6.99
N LEU A 246 -9.27 22.15 -6.43
CA LEU A 246 -10.63 21.73 -6.06
C LEU A 246 -11.14 22.33 -4.74
N LEU A 247 -10.23 22.88 -3.92
CA LEU A 247 -10.59 23.49 -2.64
C LEU A 247 -10.74 25.02 -2.74
N PRO A 248 -11.80 25.61 -2.16
CA PRO A 248 -12.02 27.07 -2.17
C PRO A 248 -10.90 27.87 -1.49
N ASP A 249 -10.30 27.33 -0.42
CA ASP A 249 -9.31 28.01 0.44
C ASP A 249 -7.89 27.41 0.31
N GLY A 250 -7.56 26.75 -0.81
CA GLY A 250 -6.31 25.99 -0.97
C GLY A 250 -5.04 26.85 -0.75
N PRO A 251 -4.10 26.45 0.12
CA PRO A 251 -2.83 27.15 0.32
C PRO A 251 -1.97 27.07 -0.95
N ARG A 252 -1.53 28.24 -1.43
CA ARG A 252 -0.79 28.47 -2.69
C ARG A 252 0.66 27.95 -2.73
N ASN A 253 1.08 27.12 -1.78
CA ASN A 253 2.49 26.72 -1.63
C ASN A 253 2.79 25.35 -2.24
N GLY A 254 2.72 25.25 -3.58
CA GLY A 254 3.09 24.05 -4.35
C GLY A 254 4.56 23.63 -4.21
N ARG A 255 5.46 24.53 -3.76
CA ARG A 255 6.90 24.27 -3.64
C ARG A 255 7.31 23.40 -2.44
N ALA A 256 6.49 23.32 -1.38
CA ALA A 256 6.80 22.53 -0.18
C ALA A 256 6.44 21.03 -0.32
N ILE A 257 5.77 20.66 -1.41
CA ILE A 257 5.21 19.34 -1.67
C ILE A 257 6.28 18.39 -2.20
N LEU A 258 7.12 18.84 -3.15
CA LEU A 258 8.00 17.93 -3.88
C LEU A 258 9.23 17.44 -3.09
N SER A 259 9.85 18.29 -2.26
CA SER A 259 11.12 17.96 -1.56
C SER A 259 10.97 17.11 -0.29
N ARG A 260 9.74 16.89 0.18
CA ARG A 260 9.45 16.08 1.39
C ARG A 260 8.73 14.75 1.09
N MET A 261 8.54 14.41 -0.19
CA MET A 261 7.56 13.39 -0.60
C MET A 261 8.11 12.11 -1.22
N LEU A 262 9.42 11.96 -1.45
CA LEU A 262 10.00 10.66 -1.83
C LEU A 262 10.62 9.99 -0.60
N PRO A 263 9.94 8.99 0.02
CA PRO A 263 10.53 8.18 1.07
C PRO A 263 11.86 7.57 0.64
N TRP A 264 12.79 7.48 1.58
CA TRP A 264 14.13 6.93 1.35
C TRP A 264 14.11 5.54 0.69
N TYR A 265 13.14 4.69 1.05
CA TYR A 265 13.00 3.34 0.50
C TYR A 265 12.58 3.33 -0.97
N MET A 266 11.89 4.37 -1.45
CA MET A 266 11.58 4.50 -2.88
C MET A 266 12.81 4.90 -3.68
N LEU A 267 13.66 5.78 -3.13
CA LEU A 267 14.95 6.11 -3.73
C LEU A 267 15.86 4.86 -3.74
N GLY A 268 15.89 4.10 -2.65
CA GLY A 268 16.62 2.84 -2.58
C GLY A 268 16.08 1.79 -3.57
N PHE A 269 14.75 1.66 -3.69
CA PHE A 269 14.11 0.80 -4.68
C PHE A 269 14.56 1.19 -6.10
N ALA A 270 14.46 2.47 -6.46
CA ALA A 270 14.84 2.97 -7.77
C ALA A 270 16.34 2.75 -8.04
N ALA A 271 17.19 2.98 -7.04
CA ALA A 271 18.63 2.74 -7.15
C ALA A 271 18.96 1.26 -7.37
N LEU A 272 18.33 0.34 -6.61
CA LEU A 272 18.53 -1.09 -6.79
C LEU A 272 17.97 -1.61 -8.12
N LEU A 273 16.82 -1.09 -8.54
CA LEU A 273 16.25 -1.36 -9.86
C LEU A 273 17.18 -0.89 -10.98
N LEU A 274 17.71 0.33 -10.90
CA LEU A 274 18.67 0.84 -11.88
C LEU A 274 19.96 0.02 -11.88
N ALA A 275 20.50 -0.32 -10.70
CA ALA A 275 21.68 -1.19 -10.60
C ALA A 275 21.43 -2.57 -11.23
N ARG A 276 20.23 -3.13 -11.03
CA ARG A 276 19.77 -4.37 -11.65
C ARG A 276 19.65 -4.24 -13.17
N THR A 277 19.10 -3.12 -13.64
CA THR A 277 18.92 -2.77 -15.06
C THR A 277 20.23 -2.78 -15.83
N ILE A 278 21.26 -2.10 -15.29
CA ILE A 278 22.53 -1.88 -15.98
C ILE A 278 23.54 -3.00 -15.75
N GLY A 279 23.10 -4.12 -15.16
CA GLY A 279 23.94 -5.29 -14.89
C GLY A 279 24.94 -5.13 -13.74
N LEU A 280 24.82 -4.08 -12.91
CA LEU A 280 25.67 -3.88 -11.73
C LEU A 280 25.26 -4.74 -10.54
N PHE A 281 24.05 -5.30 -10.53
CA PHE A 281 23.56 -6.16 -9.46
C PHE A 281 23.82 -7.65 -9.78
N PRO A 282 24.71 -8.35 -9.04
CA PRO A 282 25.07 -9.73 -9.33
C PRO A 282 23.86 -10.68 -9.26
N GLU A 283 23.67 -11.51 -10.29
CA GLU A 283 22.59 -12.51 -10.36
C GLU A 283 22.57 -13.45 -9.13
N MET A 284 23.75 -13.80 -8.61
CA MET A 284 23.90 -14.67 -7.44
C MET A 284 23.27 -14.09 -6.16
N LEU A 285 23.13 -12.75 -6.08
CA LEU A 285 22.51 -12.10 -4.93
C LEU A 285 20.98 -12.05 -5.01
N VAL A 286 20.38 -12.32 -6.17
CA VAL A 286 18.93 -12.22 -6.36
C VAL A 286 18.16 -13.22 -5.49
N PRO A 287 18.51 -14.52 -5.43
CA PRO A 287 17.79 -15.46 -4.57
C PRO A 287 17.82 -15.11 -3.07
N PRO A 288 18.98 -14.84 -2.43
CA PRO A 288 19.01 -14.50 -1.01
C PRO A 288 18.36 -13.14 -0.70
N VAL A 289 18.45 -12.16 -1.61
CA VAL A 289 17.75 -10.88 -1.45
C VAL A 289 16.24 -11.06 -1.57
N GLY A 290 15.78 -11.92 -2.49
CA GLY A 290 14.38 -12.31 -2.62
C GLY A 290 13.82 -12.97 -1.37
N ALA A 291 14.53 -13.96 -0.84
CA ALA A 291 14.13 -14.62 0.41
C ALA A 291 14.04 -13.62 1.57
N THR A 292 15.04 -12.73 1.69
CA THR A 292 15.07 -11.69 2.72
C THR A 292 13.89 -10.72 2.56
N ALA A 293 13.66 -10.21 1.36
CA ALA A 293 12.56 -9.28 1.07
C ALA A 293 11.20 -9.92 1.37
N HIS A 294 11.01 -11.19 1.00
CA HIS A 294 9.79 -11.95 1.29
C HIS A 294 9.57 -12.13 2.80
N THR A 295 10.59 -12.53 3.57
CA THR A 295 10.49 -12.66 5.03
C THR A 295 10.15 -11.32 5.70
N LEU A 296 10.81 -10.24 5.29
CA LEU A 296 10.51 -8.91 5.80
C LEU A 296 9.09 -8.45 5.44
N ALA A 297 8.60 -8.79 4.24
CA ALA A 297 7.23 -8.52 3.84
C ALA A 297 6.21 -9.30 4.68
N MET A 298 6.46 -10.58 5.01
CA MET A 298 5.60 -11.36 5.91
C MET A 298 5.54 -10.76 7.31
N LEU A 299 6.69 -10.39 7.89
CA LEU A 299 6.75 -9.72 9.20
C LEU A 299 5.97 -8.41 9.20
N ALA A 300 6.12 -7.61 8.14
CA ALA A 300 5.40 -6.36 7.99
C ALA A 300 3.89 -6.56 7.83
N MET A 301 3.45 -7.58 7.09
CA MET A 301 2.02 -7.88 6.91
C MET A 301 1.38 -8.46 8.16
N ALA A 302 2.10 -9.30 8.91
CA ALA A 302 1.69 -9.67 10.26
C ALA A 302 1.48 -8.42 11.14
N ALA A 303 2.44 -7.50 11.14
CA ALA A 303 2.35 -6.27 11.90
C ALA A 303 1.21 -5.35 11.46
N LEU A 304 0.99 -5.21 10.15
CA LEU A 304 -0.13 -4.43 9.60
C LEU A 304 -1.47 -5.01 10.02
N GLY A 305 -1.62 -6.34 9.96
CA GLY A 305 -2.81 -7.02 10.46
C GLY A 305 -3.04 -6.78 11.96
N LEU A 306 -1.97 -6.86 12.76
CA LEU A 306 -2.02 -6.61 14.21
C LEU A 306 -2.40 -5.18 14.60
N GLN A 307 -2.20 -4.21 13.70
CA GLN A 307 -2.62 -2.81 13.87
C GLN A 307 -4.04 -2.55 13.37
N THR A 308 -4.64 -3.48 12.64
CA THR A 308 -5.94 -3.29 12.02
C THR A 308 -7.05 -3.41 13.07
N ASP A 309 -7.62 -2.28 13.46
CA ASP A 309 -8.78 -2.23 14.35
C ASP A 309 -10.09 -2.15 13.55
N LEU A 310 -10.71 -3.29 13.31
CA LEU A 310 -12.01 -3.36 12.61
C LEU A 310 -13.14 -2.70 13.42
N SER A 311 -12.99 -2.56 14.74
CA SER A 311 -14.00 -1.91 15.59
C SER A 311 -14.03 -0.39 15.37
N ALA A 312 -12.93 0.21 14.91
CA ALA A 312 -12.86 1.63 14.59
C ALA A 312 -13.85 2.03 13.48
N ILE A 313 -14.19 1.11 12.56
CA ILE A 313 -15.17 1.36 11.50
C ILE A 313 -16.56 1.66 12.06
N ARG A 314 -16.96 0.98 13.14
CA ARG A 314 -18.28 1.16 13.76
C ARG A 314 -18.52 2.56 14.30
N ARG A 315 -17.44 3.35 14.46
CA ARG A 315 -17.48 4.73 14.93
C ARG A 315 -17.54 5.74 13.78
N LEU A 316 -17.53 5.29 12.53
CA LEU A 316 -17.55 6.13 11.33
C LEU A 316 -18.99 6.34 10.87
N GLY A 317 -19.28 7.53 10.33
CA GLY A 317 -20.61 7.87 9.82
C GLY A 317 -20.92 7.20 8.48
N LEU A 318 -22.21 6.99 8.21
CA LEU A 318 -22.68 6.37 6.97
C LEU A 318 -22.33 7.18 5.72
N ARG A 319 -22.27 8.52 5.84
CA ARG A 319 -21.91 9.42 4.73
C ARG A 319 -20.46 9.23 4.32
N GLU A 320 -19.56 9.12 5.29
CA GLU A 320 -18.13 8.90 5.08
C GLU A 320 -17.86 7.51 4.51
N LEU A 321 -18.52 6.48 5.03
CA LEU A 321 -18.43 5.12 4.48
C LEU A 321 -18.95 5.06 3.04
N GLY A 322 -20.09 5.71 2.77
CA GLY A 322 -20.63 5.84 1.42
C GLY A 322 -19.66 6.55 0.47
N ALA A 323 -18.98 7.61 0.93
CA ALA A 323 -17.98 8.32 0.13
C ALA A 323 -16.76 7.46 -0.20
N VAL A 324 -16.28 6.65 0.76
CA VAL A 324 -15.17 5.70 0.50
C VAL A 324 -15.60 4.62 -0.49
N ALA A 325 -16.78 4.04 -0.29
CA ALA A 325 -17.31 3.01 -1.19
C ALA A 325 -17.50 3.54 -2.61
N LEU A 326 -18.06 4.76 -2.76
CA LEU A 326 -18.21 5.43 -4.04
C LEU A 326 -16.85 5.71 -4.70
N SER A 327 -15.88 6.17 -3.92
CA SER A 327 -14.54 6.44 -4.44
C SER A 327 -13.83 5.15 -4.90
N LEU A 328 -14.05 4.05 -4.18
CA LEU A 328 -13.56 2.73 -4.57
C LEU A 328 -14.21 2.20 -5.84
N THR A 329 -15.53 2.35 -6.00
CA THR A 329 -16.21 1.94 -7.22
C THR A 329 -15.75 2.77 -8.42
N ILE A 330 -15.58 4.08 -8.25
CA ILE A 330 -15.00 4.95 -9.29
C ILE A 330 -13.60 4.47 -9.69
N LEU A 331 -12.71 4.21 -8.72
CA LEU A 331 -11.36 3.73 -8.99
C LEU A 331 -11.40 2.37 -9.72
N ALA A 332 -12.23 1.44 -9.26
CA ALA A 332 -12.40 0.13 -9.88
C ALA A 332 -12.87 0.23 -11.33
N SER A 333 -13.93 1.02 -11.57
CA SER A 333 -14.48 1.22 -12.91
C SER A 333 -13.44 1.84 -13.86
N LEU A 334 -12.78 2.92 -13.45
CA LEU A 334 -11.76 3.57 -14.28
C LEU A 334 -10.54 2.66 -14.53
N SER A 335 -10.16 1.86 -13.54
CA SER A 335 -9.07 0.89 -13.68
C SER A 335 -9.42 -0.19 -14.69
N LEU A 336 -10.61 -0.79 -14.59
CA LEU A 336 -11.09 -1.81 -15.52
C LEU A 336 -11.28 -1.25 -16.93
N THR A 337 -11.76 -0.01 -17.06
CA THR A 337 -11.85 0.67 -18.36
C THR A 337 -10.47 0.86 -18.98
N LEU A 338 -9.47 1.30 -18.20
CA LEU A 338 -8.11 1.44 -18.73
C LEU A 338 -7.55 0.10 -19.19
N LEU A 339 -7.74 -0.98 -18.40
CA LEU A 339 -7.27 -2.32 -18.78
C LEU A 339 -7.99 -2.88 -20.00
N ALA A 340 -9.24 -2.47 -20.27
CA ALA A 340 -9.96 -2.89 -21.47
C ALA A 340 -9.51 -2.15 -22.74
N LEU A 341 -8.76 -1.05 -22.61
CA LEU A 341 -8.25 -0.25 -23.72
C LEU A 341 -6.83 -0.66 -24.16
N VAL A 342 -6.19 -1.55 -23.39
CA VAL A 342 -4.82 -2.04 -23.55
C VAL A 342 -4.87 -3.51 -23.94
#